data_AF-A0A0V0WSW6-F1
#
_entry.id   AF-A0A0V0WSW6-F1
#
_cell.length_a   1.000
_cell.length_b   1.000
_cell.length_c   1.000
_cell.angle_alpha   90.00
_cell.angle_beta   90.00
_cell.angle_gamma   90.00
#
_symmetry.space_group_name_H-M   'P 1'
#
loop_
_entity.id
_entity.type
_entity.pdbx_description
1 polymer ?
#
loop_
_entity_poly.entity_id
_entity_poly.type
_entity_poly.pdbx_seq_one_letter_code
_entity_poly.pdbx_strand_id
1 'polypeptide(L)'
;LKMDLIMGGVNFSDPSSGGDECFHYLTVYQRLVETVFVLPVAILQLCYIWPKARNMEVPHAPNFRAYNNCKKLGSFLLFILILVFAVEVSYKVRTGSLIFLLNPCHVATMLEILLFCENLLPPSVARLVFALAMYFLPGATLALLFPVVTSRKLPGEVCIYWIQHLVIVLCPVYLLSLGGVYSAESFYNFNIYVLCHALMTLYSFGPLQFISMLTNVNLNNVLCPASSDPFQGYYYRLAAIGHHSLFLILHSWFHYNSMVSLKQELQVLDYFGAFCVFISFFVIILIISVTCILWFCVSPTDDVTVFAKWNLLRRKRSYDVKVEQRPLNQ
;
A
#
# COMPACT_ATOMS: atom_id res chain seq x y z
N LEU A 1 -2.99 -27.96 0.28
CA LEU A 1 -3.33 -27.17 -0.93
C LEU A 1 -3.90 -25.78 -0.65
N LYS A 2 -5.00 -25.60 0.11
CA LYS A 2 -5.58 -24.24 0.31
C LYS A 2 -4.76 -23.34 1.26
N MET A 3 -4.25 -23.87 2.38
CA MET A 3 -3.43 -23.07 3.31
C MET A 3 -2.05 -22.73 2.74
N ASP A 4 -1.48 -23.61 1.91
CA ASP A 4 -0.17 -23.40 1.27
C ASP A 4 -0.17 -22.16 0.37
N LEU A 5 -1.31 -21.85 -0.26
CA LEU A 5 -1.45 -20.65 -1.09
C LEU A 5 -1.62 -19.37 -0.25
N ILE A 6 -2.25 -19.50 0.92
CA ILE A 6 -2.56 -18.34 1.79
C ILE A 6 -1.31 -17.90 2.56
N MET A 7 -0.56 -18.86 3.12
CA MET A 7 0.56 -18.58 4.02
C MET A 7 1.79 -19.46 3.81
N GLY A 8 1.77 -20.42 2.87
CA GLY A 8 2.80 -21.45 2.74
C GLY A 8 4.19 -20.94 2.35
N GLY A 9 4.30 -19.71 1.83
CA GLY A 9 5.60 -19.08 1.57
C GLY A 9 5.85 -17.79 2.36
N VAL A 10 5.14 -17.60 3.48
CA VAL A 10 5.48 -16.54 4.43
C VAL A 10 6.81 -16.88 5.12
N ASN A 11 7.75 -15.94 5.09
CA ASN A 11 9.06 -16.11 5.72
C ASN A 11 9.01 -15.64 7.19
N PHE A 12 8.84 -16.57 8.13
CA PHE A 12 8.82 -16.28 9.57
C PHE A 12 10.18 -15.94 10.18
N SER A 13 11.27 -15.99 9.40
CA SER A 13 12.58 -15.47 9.82
C SER A 13 12.75 -13.97 9.54
N ASP A 14 11.85 -13.35 8.79
CA ASP A 14 11.86 -11.92 8.51
C ASP A 14 10.83 -11.21 9.40
N PRO A 15 11.25 -10.34 10.35
CA PRO A 15 10.33 -9.63 11.25
C PRO A 15 9.29 -8.78 10.51
N SER A 16 9.60 -8.31 9.29
CA SER A 16 8.62 -7.58 8.47
C SER A 16 7.46 -8.45 7.98
N SER A 17 7.64 -9.77 7.97
CA SER A 17 6.65 -10.75 7.54
C SER A 17 5.94 -11.43 8.71
N GLY A 18 6.60 -11.55 9.87
CA GLY A 18 6.04 -12.17 11.06
C GLY A 18 7.07 -12.97 11.86
N GLY A 19 6.60 -14.03 12.51
CA GLY A 19 7.44 -14.96 13.27
C GLY A 19 7.39 -14.73 14.78
N ASP A 20 8.04 -15.63 15.52
CA ASP A 20 7.96 -15.65 16.99
C ASP A 20 8.56 -14.39 17.60
N GLU A 21 9.68 -13.88 17.07
CA GLU A 21 10.28 -12.63 17.52
C GLU A 21 9.31 -11.44 17.36
N CYS A 22 8.66 -11.35 16.20
CA CYS A 22 7.68 -10.31 15.93
C CYS A 22 6.42 -10.46 16.80
N PHE A 23 5.94 -11.69 17.01
CA PHE A 23 4.79 -11.97 17.87
C PHE A 23 5.06 -11.58 19.32
N HIS A 24 6.25 -11.90 19.82
CA HIS A 24 6.68 -11.63 21.19
C HIS A 24 7.23 -10.21 21.41
N TYR A 25 7.31 -9.38 20.37
CA TYR A 25 7.69 -7.96 20.49
C TYR A 25 6.83 -7.22 21.53
N LEU A 26 5.52 -7.50 21.57
CA LEU A 26 4.63 -7.10 22.66
C LEU A 26 4.04 -8.33 23.36
N THR A 27 3.85 -8.22 24.67
CA THR A 27 3.18 -9.27 25.45
C THR A 27 1.71 -9.41 25.02
N VAL A 28 1.19 -10.64 25.04
CA VAL A 28 -0.24 -10.90 24.78
C VAL A 28 -1.13 -10.11 25.76
N TYR A 29 -0.70 -9.97 27.02
CA TYR A 29 -1.39 -9.17 28.01
C TYR A 29 -1.56 -7.72 27.56
N GLN A 30 -0.47 -7.06 27.14
CA GLN A 30 -0.53 -5.70 26.64
C GLN A 30 -1.45 -5.59 25.41
N ARG A 31 -1.39 -6.56 24.50
CA ARG A 31 -2.27 -6.60 23.33
C ARG A 31 -3.74 -6.63 23.71
N LEU A 32 -4.10 -7.50 24.64
CA LEU A 32 -5.48 -7.61 25.12
C LEU A 32 -5.92 -6.33 25.84
N VAL A 33 -5.07 -5.74 26.67
CA VAL A 33 -5.36 -4.48 27.35
C VAL A 33 -5.62 -3.37 26.33
N GLU A 34 -4.72 -3.15 25.38
CA GLU A 34 -4.92 -2.15 24.33
C GLU A 34 -6.21 -2.40 23.54
N THR A 35 -6.47 -3.65 23.14
CA THR A 35 -7.70 -4.02 22.41
C THR A 35 -8.96 -3.75 23.22
N VAL A 36 -8.97 -4.08 24.52
CA VAL A 36 -10.12 -3.87 25.43
C VAL A 36 -10.42 -2.38 25.62
N PHE A 37 -9.45 -1.49 25.52
CA PHE A 37 -9.70 -0.05 25.59
C PHE A 37 -9.99 0.57 24.21
N VAL A 38 -9.23 0.19 23.18
CA VAL A 38 -9.31 0.80 21.84
C VAL A 38 -10.58 0.37 21.09
N LEU A 39 -10.95 -0.91 21.09
CA LEU A 39 -12.10 -1.39 20.33
C LEU A 39 -13.43 -0.80 20.82
N PRO A 40 -13.75 -0.76 22.13
CA PRO A 40 -14.98 -0.14 22.59
C PRO A 40 -15.07 1.35 22.23
N VAL A 41 -13.96 2.10 22.30
CA VAL A 41 -13.94 3.50 21.87
C VAL A 41 -14.27 3.62 20.39
N ALA A 42 -13.68 2.78 19.53
CA ALA A 42 -13.97 2.79 18.10
C ALA A 42 -15.43 2.37 17.79
N ILE A 43 -15.97 1.39 18.52
CA ILE A 43 -17.38 0.99 18.42
C ILE A 43 -18.29 2.14 18.84
N LEU A 44 -18.01 2.82 19.95
CA LEU A 44 -18.79 3.96 20.43
C LEU A 44 -18.74 5.13 19.42
N GLN A 45 -17.57 5.43 18.86
CA GLN A 45 -17.42 6.40 17.77
C GLN A 45 -18.30 6.03 16.58
N LEU A 46 -18.25 4.77 16.14
CA LEU A 46 -19.05 4.27 15.03
C LEU A 46 -20.56 4.37 15.34
N CYS A 47 -21.01 3.89 16.49
CA CYS A 47 -22.42 3.95 16.90
C CYS A 47 -22.94 5.40 16.98
N TYR A 48 -22.11 6.32 17.48
CA TYR A 48 -22.45 7.74 17.58
C TYR A 48 -22.56 8.40 16.19
N ILE A 49 -21.63 8.11 15.30
CA ILE A 49 -21.52 8.81 14.02
C ILE A 49 -22.35 8.17 12.90
N TRP A 50 -22.65 6.87 12.98
CA TRP A 50 -23.36 6.12 11.94
C TRP A 50 -24.74 6.72 11.57
N PRO A 51 -25.61 7.12 12.52
CA PRO A 51 -26.87 7.77 12.17
C PRO A 51 -26.68 9.09 11.44
N LYS A 52 -25.66 9.87 11.83
CA LYS A 52 -25.34 11.15 11.20
C LYS A 52 -24.84 10.95 9.79
N ALA A 53 -23.89 10.03 9.60
CA ALA A 53 -23.30 9.70 8.30
C ALA A 53 -24.33 9.23 7.27
N ARG A 54 -25.29 8.39 7.68
CA ARG A 54 -26.38 7.92 6.79
C ARG A 54 -27.32 9.02 6.33
N ASN A 55 -27.47 10.08 7.14
CA ASN A 55 -28.35 11.20 6.85
C ASN A 55 -27.62 12.38 6.20
N MET A 56 -26.31 12.28 5.97
CA MET A 56 -25.56 13.34 5.30
C MET A 56 -26.04 13.48 3.85
N GLU A 57 -26.23 14.73 3.42
CA GLU A 57 -26.52 15.04 2.02
C GLU A 57 -25.42 14.45 1.13
N VAL A 58 -25.82 13.67 0.14
CA VAL A 58 -24.91 13.01 -0.80
C VAL A 58 -24.76 13.94 -1.99
N PRO A 59 -23.53 14.41 -2.30
CA PRO A 59 -23.30 15.21 -3.48
C PRO A 59 -23.78 14.50 -4.75
N HIS A 60 -24.08 15.28 -5.79
CA HIS A 60 -24.46 14.72 -7.09
C HIS A 60 -23.39 13.75 -7.65
N ALA A 61 -23.83 12.86 -8.53
CA ALA A 61 -22.95 11.92 -9.22
C ALA A 61 -21.74 12.64 -9.84
N PRO A 62 -20.56 12.03 -9.83
CA PRO A 62 -19.35 12.67 -10.33
C PRO A 62 -19.49 12.94 -11.83
N ASN A 63 -18.95 14.07 -12.28
CA ASN A 63 -19.05 14.44 -13.69
C ASN A 63 -17.92 13.79 -14.50
N PHE A 64 -18.09 12.50 -14.81
CA PHE A 64 -17.17 11.75 -15.68
C PHE A 64 -17.04 12.34 -17.10
N ARG A 65 -17.90 13.29 -17.47
CA ARG A 65 -17.89 13.99 -18.76
C ARG A 65 -17.41 15.45 -18.67
N ALA A 66 -17.03 15.94 -17.49
CA ALA A 66 -16.60 17.33 -17.29
C ALA A 66 -15.45 17.72 -18.22
N TYR A 67 -14.60 16.74 -18.55
CA TYR A 67 -13.46 16.91 -19.44
C TYR A 67 -13.45 15.83 -20.52
N ASN A 68 -13.93 16.17 -21.73
CA ASN A 68 -13.97 15.26 -22.89
C ASN A 68 -12.58 14.68 -23.25
N ASN A 69 -11.48 15.39 -22.97
CA ASN A 69 -10.11 14.88 -23.20
C ASN A 69 -9.56 14.03 -22.02
N CYS A 70 -10.16 14.07 -20.83
CA CYS A 70 -9.70 13.32 -19.64
C CYS A 70 -10.36 11.95 -19.45
N LYS A 71 -11.36 11.57 -20.27
CA LYS A 71 -11.91 10.21 -20.23
C LYS A 71 -10.82 9.16 -20.54
N LYS A 72 -9.92 9.47 -21.47
CA LYS A 72 -8.75 8.64 -21.78
C LYS A 72 -7.80 8.51 -20.59
N LEU A 73 -7.60 9.58 -19.82
CA LEU A 73 -6.76 9.56 -18.62
C LEU A 73 -7.38 8.67 -17.53
N GLY A 74 -8.69 8.80 -17.26
CA GLY A 74 -9.39 7.94 -16.30
C GLY A 74 -9.32 6.46 -16.67
N SER A 75 -9.60 6.13 -17.93
CA SER A 75 -9.45 4.75 -18.42
C SER A 75 -8.01 4.24 -18.36
N PHE A 76 -7.02 5.09 -18.62
CA PHE A 76 -5.61 4.75 -18.50
C PHE A 76 -5.20 4.49 -17.04
N LEU A 77 -5.61 5.34 -16.10
CA LEU A 77 -5.35 5.15 -14.67
C LEU A 77 -6.02 3.88 -14.13
N LEU A 78 -7.26 3.61 -14.54
CA LEU A 78 -7.95 2.35 -14.21
C LEU A 78 -7.18 1.14 -14.75
N PHE A 79 -6.70 1.20 -16.00
CA PHE A 79 -5.89 0.14 -16.58
C PHE A 79 -4.60 -0.09 -15.77
N ILE A 80 -3.90 0.98 -15.38
CA ILE A 80 -2.69 0.88 -14.56
C ILE A 80 -3.01 0.28 -13.18
N LEU A 81 -4.07 0.72 -12.50
CA LEU A 81 -4.51 0.17 -11.22
C LEU A 81 -4.79 -1.34 -11.31
N ILE A 82 -5.56 -1.77 -12.31
CA ILE A 82 -5.88 -3.18 -12.54
C ILE A 82 -4.61 -3.98 -12.83
N LEU A 83 -3.74 -3.47 -13.70
CA LEU A 83 -2.49 -4.14 -14.08
C LEU A 83 -1.58 -4.33 -12.85
N VAL A 84 -1.33 -3.27 -12.10
CA VAL A 84 -0.49 -3.30 -10.89
C VAL A 84 -1.07 -4.26 -9.86
N PHE A 85 -2.38 -4.20 -9.62
CA PHE A 85 -3.03 -5.10 -8.68
C PHE A 85 -2.98 -6.56 -9.13
N ALA A 86 -3.22 -6.84 -10.42
CA ALA A 86 -3.14 -8.19 -10.97
C ALA A 86 -1.72 -8.77 -10.87
N VAL A 87 -0.69 -7.95 -11.12
CA VAL A 87 0.71 -8.33 -10.96
C VAL A 87 1.04 -8.60 -9.49
N GLU A 88 0.60 -7.74 -8.56
CA GLU A 88 0.79 -7.94 -7.12
C GLU A 88 0.12 -9.25 -6.66
N VAL A 89 -1.14 -9.48 -7.03
CA VAL A 89 -1.85 -10.74 -6.73
C VAL A 89 -1.09 -11.93 -7.32
N SER A 90 -0.56 -11.82 -8.53
CA SER A 90 0.22 -12.90 -9.17
C SER A 90 1.49 -13.24 -8.38
N TYR A 91 2.22 -12.24 -7.87
CA TYR A 91 3.35 -12.47 -6.98
C TYR A 91 2.92 -13.15 -5.68
N LYS A 92 1.80 -12.73 -5.07
CA LYS A 92 1.28 -13.33 -3.83
C LYS A 92 0.79 -14.77 -4.02
N VAL A 93 0.16 -15.08 -5.14
CA VAL A 93 -0.21 -16.45 -5.54
C VAL A 93 1.06 -17.29 -5.70
N ARG A 94 2.06 -16.78 -6.44
CA ARG A 94 3.30 -17.51 -6.73
C ARG A 94 4.14 -17.78 -5.48
N THR A 95 4.14 -16.85 -4.54
CA THR A 95 4.89 -16.94 -3.28
C THR A 95 4.09 -17.59 -2.15
N GLY A 96 2.83 -17.98 -2.36
CA GLY A 96 1.99 -18.56 -1.30
C GLY A 96 1.79 -17.61 -0.12
N SER A 97 1.58 -16.31 -0.40
CA SER A 97 1.54 -15.25 0.61
C SER A 97 0.30 -14.34 0.47
N LEU A 98 -0.81 -14.90 -0.03
CA LEU A 98 -2.07 -14.17 -0.24
C LEU A 98 -2.62 -13.48 1.01
N ILE A 99 -2.27 -13.97 2.21
CA ILE A 99 -2.66 -13.33 3.47
C ILE A 99 -2.28 -11.84 3.52
N PHE A 100 -1.17 -11.46 2.89
CA PHE A 100 -0.73 -10.07 2.86
C PHE A 100 -1.63 -9.15 2.05
N LEU A 101 -2.57 -9.65 1.23
CA LEU A 101 -3.57 -8.81 0.55
C LEU A 101 -4.49 -8.06 1.53
N LEU A 102 -4.53 -8.48 2.80
CA LEU A 102 -5.20 -7.74 3.87
C LEU A 102 -4.43 -6.49 4.31
N ASN A 103 -3.20 -6.27 3.84
CA ASN A 103 -2.50 -5.02 4.15
C ASN A 103 -3.25 -3.81 3.55
N PRO A 104 -3.32 -2.68 4.29
CA PRO A 104 -4.06 -1.48 3.89
C PRO A 104 -3.79 -0.97 2.47
N CYS A 105 -2.56 -1.03 1.97
CA CYS A 105 -2.23 -0.55 0.63
C CYS A 105 -2.93 -1.35 -0.49
N HIS A 106 -3.08 -2.67 -0.33
CA HIS A 106 -3.77 -3.50 -1.30
C HIS A 106 -5.29 -3.28 -1.23
N VAL A 107 -5.83 -3.15 -0.02
CA VAL A 107 -7.23 -2.74 0.18
C VAL A 107 -7.49 -1.38 -0.46
N ALA A 108 -6.60 -0.40 -0.28
CA ALA A 108 -6.69 0.91 -0.92
C ALA A 108 -6.71 0.80 -2.44
N THR A 109 -5.82 0.00 -3.04
CA THR A 109 -5.84 -0.25 -4.50
C THR A 109 -7.19 -0.83 -4.95
N MET A 110 -7.77 -1.77 -4.20
CA MET A 110 -9.09 -2.33 -4.53
C MET A 110 -10.19 -1.27 -4.43
N LEU A 111 -10.19 -0.43 -3.40
CA LEU A 111 -11.14 0.67 -3.25
C LEU A 111 -11.02 1.66 -4.41
N GLU A 112 -9.81 2.04 -4.82
CA GLU A 112 -9.60 2.92 -5.97
C GLU A 112 -10.08 2.31 -7.28
N ILE A 113 -9.81 1.02 -7.54
CA ILE A 113 -10.36 0.31 -8.71
C ILE A 113 -11.88 0.44 -8.74
N LEU A 114 -12.57 0.23 -7.61
CA LEU A 114 -14.02 0.36 -7.52
C LEU A 114 -14.51 1.79 -7.84
N LEU A 115 -13.78 2.82 -7.46
CA LEU A 115 -14.12 4.23 -7.71
C LEU A 115 -13.92 4.64 -9.17
N PHE A 116 -12.93 4.05 -9.84
CA PHE A 116 -12.66 4.29 -11.26
C PHE A 116 -13.60 3.51 -12.20
N CYS A 117 -14.24 2.44 -11.72
CA CYS A 117 -15.31 1.75 -12.43
C CYS A 117 -16.58 2.62 -12.47
N GLU A 118 -16.76 3.40 -13.55
CA GLU A 118 -17.92 4.26 -13.77
C GLU A 118 -19.25 3.53 -13.51
N ASN A 119 -20.13 4.12 -12.70
CA ASN A 119 -21.47 3.62 -12.36
C ASN A 119 -21.51 2.23 -11.68
N LEU A 120 -20.39 1.71 -11.18
CA LEU A 120 -20.39 0.46 -10.42
C LEU A 120 -21.04 0.62 -9.03
N LEU A 121 -20.81 1.77 -8.38
CA LEU A 121 -21.28 2.06 -7.02
C LEU A 121 -22.39 3.10 -7.01
N PRO A 122 -23.43 2.95 -6.17
CA PRO A 122 -24.39 4.01 -5.88
C PRO A 122 -23.67 5.25 -5.29
N PRO A 123 -24.17 6.49 -5.50
CA PRO A 123 -23.48 7.71 -5.05
C PRO A 123 -23.12 7.75 -3.56
N SER A 124 -24.00 7.26 -2.69
CA SER A 124 -23.76 7.18 -1.24
C SER A 124 -22.61 6.22 -0.88
N VAL A 125 -22.52 5.10 -1.59
CA VAL A 125 -21.46 4.10 -1.42
C VAL A 125 -20.16 4.61 -2.01
N ALA A 126 -20.20 5.21 -3.22
CA ALA A 126 -19.04 5.82 -3.85
C ALA A 126 -18.41 6.89 -2.97
N ARG A 127 -19.22 7.74 -2.33
CA ARG A 127 -18.76 8.74 -1.35
C ARG A 127 -18.02 8.08 -0.17
N LEU A 128 -18.60 7.03 0.42
CA LEU A 128 -17.98 6.32 1.56
C LEU A 128 -16.68 5.63 1.15
N VAL A 129 -16.67 4.95 -0.01
CA VAL A 129 -15.48 4.28 -0.56
C VAL A 129 -14.39 5.30 -0.86
N PHE A 130 -14.76 6.46 -1.43
CA PHE A 130 -13.82 7.56 -1.67
C PHE A 130 -13.24 8.11 -0.38
N ALA A 131 -14.07 8.35 0.63
CA ALA A 131 -13.60 8.76 1.95
C ALA A 131 -12.63 7.71 2.53
N LEU A 132 -12.97 6.43 2.51
CA LEU A 132 -12.07 5.37 2.99
C LEU A 132 -10.75 5.35 2.22
N ALA A 133 -10.77 5.45 0.89
CA ALA A 133 -9.56 5.52 0.07
C ALA A 133 -8.66 6.71 0.46
N MET A 134 -9.25 7.89 0.66
CA MET A 134 -8.54 9.08 1.18
C MET A 134 -7.95 8.86 2.58
N TYR A 135 -8.55 7.99 3.40
CA TYR A 135 -8.07 7.70 4.76
C TYR A 135 -6.99 6.62 4.79
N PHE A 136 -6.90 5.77 3.77
CA PHE A 136 -5.78 4.87 3.57
C PHE A 136 -4.53 5.57 3.02
N LEU A 137 -4.71 6.73 2.39
CA LEU A 137 -3.66 7.49 1.72
C LEU A 137 -2.43 7.81 2.59
N PRO A 138 -2.57 8.26 3.87
CA PRO A 138 -1.43 8.43 4.77
C PRO A 138 -0.55 7.19 4.91
N GLY A 139 -1.17 5.99 4.94
CA GLY A 139 -0.44 4.73 5.01
C GLY A 139 0.41 4.49 3.77
N ALA A 140 -0.13 4.80 2.58
CA ALA A 140 0.61 4.68 1.34
C ALA A 140 1.79 5.68 1.25
N THR A 141 1.59 6.90 1.74
CA THR A 141 2.68 7.89 1.83
C THR A 141 3.76 7.48 2.81
N LEU A 142 3.40 6.96 3.99
CA LEU A 142 4.38 6.43 4.93
C LEU A 142 5.16 5.25 4.36
N ALA A 143 4.52 4.39 3.56
CA ALA A 143 5.18 3.29 2.86
C ALA A 143 6.17 3.77 1.77
N LEU A 144 5.99 4.97 1.21
CA LEU A 144 6.97 5.60 0.32
C LEU A 144 8.15 6.21 1.09
N LEU A 145 7.88 6.80 2.27
CA LEU A 145 8.91 7.43 3.11
C LEU A 145 9.76 6.41 3.89
N PHE A 146 9.13 5.35 4.38
CA PHE A 146 9.72 4.31 5.22
C PHE A 146 9.46 2.93 4.61
N PRO A 147 10.09 2.61 3.46
CA PRO A 147 9.73 1.45 2.67
C PRO A 147 10.07 0.12 3.35
N VAL A 148 9.13 -0.83 3.29
CA VAL A 148 9.31 -2.21 3.78
C VAL A 148 9.46 -3.15 2.58
N VAL A 149 10.63 -3.11 1.95
CA VAL A 149 10.94 -3.88 0.72
C VAL A 149 11.79 -5.12 0.97
N THR A 150 12.24 -5.35 2.20
CA THR A 150 13.16 -6.45 2.56
C THR A 150 12.56 -7.85 2.34
N SER A 151 11.25 -7.97 2.48
CA SER A 151 10.50 -9.21 2.26
C SER A 151 10.22 -9.52 0.79
N ARG A 152 10.50 -8.58 -0.13
CA ARG A 152 10.29 -8.70 -1.58
C ARG A 152 11.54 -9.33 -2.21
N LYS A 153 11.44 -10.55 -2.76
CA LYS A 153 12.59 -11.35 -3.22
C LYS A 153 12.59 -11.62 -4.72
N LEU A 154 11.44 -11.64 -5.36
CA LEU A 154 11.33 -11.91 -6.79
C LEU A 154 11.65 -10.66 -7.61
N PRO A 155 12.27 -10.82 -8.79
CA PRO A 155 12.53 -9.71 -9.69
C PRO A 155 11.24 -8.95 -10.01
N GLY A 156 11.26 -7.63 -9.86
CA GLY A 156 10.13 -6.74 -10.14
C GLY A 156 9.21 -6.45 -8.95
N GLU A 157 9.24 -7.23 -7.86
CA GLU A 157 8.37 -7.00 -6.69
C GLU A 157 8.60 -5.64 -6.04
N VAL A 158 9.86 -5.22 -5.92
CA VAL A 158 10.22 -3.90 -5.39
C VAL A 158 9.72 -2.79 -6.32
N CYS A 159 9.83 -2.97 -7.64
CA CYS A 159 9.32 -2.00 -8.61
C CYS A 159 7.81 -1.85 -8.51
N ILE A 160 7.08 -2.98 -8.44
CA ILE A 160 5.62 -2.98 -8.28
C ILE A 160 5.20 -2.37 -6.95
N TYR A 161 5.95 -2.61 -5.86
CA TYR A 161 5.74 -1.93 -4.59
C TYR A 161 5.76 -0.41 -4.78
N TRP A 162 6.81 0.14 -5.38
CA TRP A 162 6.91 1.59 -5.58
C TRP A 162 5.78 2.11 -6.47
N ILE A 163 5.53 1.47 -7.62
CA ILE A 163 4.47 1.88 -8.54
C ILE A 163 3.09 1.84 -7.87
N GLN A 164 2.79 0.80 -7.10
CA GLN A 164 1.50 0.67 -6.41
C GLN A 164 1.27 1.83 -5.44
N HIS A 165 2.23 2.11 -4.56
CA HIS A 165 2.09 3.18 -3.58
C HIS A 165 2.04 4.57 -4.24
N LEU A 166 2.78 4.74 -5.33
CA LEU A 166 2.75 5.95 -6.15
C LEU A 166 1.36 6.21 -6.74
N VAL A 167 0.77 5.18 -7.36
CA VAL A 167 -0.53 5.26 -8.01
C VAL A 167 -1.63 5.53 -6.98
N ILE A 168 -1.59 4.89 -5.80
CA ILE A 168 -2.51 5.18 -4.69
C ILE A 168 -2.45 6.67 -4.28
N VAL A 169 -1.27 7.28 -4.31
CA VAL A 169 -1.13 8.70 -3.95
C VAL A 169 -1.64 9.64 -5.05
N LEU A 170 -1.47 9.27 -6.32
CA LEU A 170 -1.82 10.12 -7.45
C LEU A 170 -3.29 9.99 -7.89
N CYS A 171 -3.87 8.80 -7.84
CA CYS A 171 -5.23 8.52 -8.31
C CYS A 171 -6.31 9.43 -7.68
N PRO A 172 -6.26 9.76 -6.38
CA PRO A 172 -7.20 10.68 -5.78
C PRO A 172 -7.20 12.09 -6.37
N VAL A 173 -6.06 12.57 -6.90
CA VAL A 173 -5.99 13.88 -7.57
C VAL A 173 -6.89 13.91 -8.81
N TYR A 174 -6.87 12.83 -9.60
CA TYR A 174 -7.79 12.69 -10.73
C TYR A 174 -9.24 12.60 -10.28
N LEU A 175 -9.56 11.76 -9.27
CA LEU A 175 -10.92 11.62 -8.76
C LEU A 175 -11.49 12.98 -8.28
N LEU A 176 -10.67 13.75 -7.55
CA LEU A 176 -11.02 15.09 -7.08
C LEU A 176 -11.40 16.05 -8.21
N SER A 177 -10.72 15.95 -9.36
CA SER A 177 -11.00 16.78 -10.54
C SER A 177 -12.37 16.52 -11.16
N LEU A 178 -12.99 15.37 -10.89
CA LEU A 178 -14.32 15.01 -11.41
C LEU A 178 -15.47 15.67 -10.62
N GLY A 179 -15.19 16.17 -9.41
CA GLY A 179 -16.18 16.77 -8.53
C GLY A 179 -17.29 15.81 -8.07
N GLY A 180 -18.43 16.36 -7.65
CA GLY A 180 -19.55 15.57 -7.14
C GLY A 180 -19.19 14.78 -5.87
N VAL A 181 -19.46 13.48 -5.85
CA VAL A 181 -19.11 12.58 -4.72
C VAL A 181 -17.60 12.46 -4.45
N TYR A 182 -16.75 12.94 -5.35
CA TYR A 182 -15.30 13.00 -5.19
C TYR A 182 -14.82 14.39 -4.73
N SER A 183 -15.69 15.22 -4.18
CA SER A 183 -15.34 16.54 -3.66
C SER A 183 -14.61 16.48 -2.31
N ALA A 184 -13.94 17.58 -1.95
CA ALA A 184 -13.32 17.72 -0.64
C ALA A 184 -14.32 17.53 0.52
N GLU A 185 -15.56 18.00 0.37
CA GLU A 185 -16.63 17.86 1.36
C GLU A 185 -16.98 16.39 1.64
N SER A 186 -16.63 15.48 0.73
CA SER A 186 -16.90 14.05 0.86
C SER A 186 -15.98 13.35 1.86
N PHE A 187 -14.78 13.90 2.14
CA PHE A 187 -13.82 13.31 3.08
C PHE A 187 -13.29 14.30 4.15
N TYR A 188 -13.31 15.61 3.87
CA TYR A 188 -12.82 16.68 4.73
C TYR A 188 -13.96 17.31 5.54
N ASN A 189 -14.57 16.52 6.42
CA ASN A 189 -15.51 17.01 7.42
C ASN A 189 -15.44 16.14 8.68
N PHE A 190 -15.85 16.71 9.81
CA PHE A 190 -15.74 16.04 11.12
C PHE A 190 -16.49 14.71 11.20
N ASN A 191 -17.68 14.60 10.60
CA ASN A 191 -18.48 13.39 10.68
C ASN A 191 -17.82 12.23 9.92
N ILE A 192 -17.36 12.48 8.70
CA ILE A 192 -16.63 11.47 7.91
C ILE A 192 -15.29 11.14 8.56
N TYR A 193 -14.62 12.12 9.18
CA TYR A 193 -13.41 11.87 9.95
C TYR A 193 -13.61 10.85 11.07
N VAL A 194 -14.60 11.09 11.94
CA VAL A 194 -14.88 10.17 13.04
C VAL A 194 -15.30 8.79 12.51
N LEU A 195 -16.09 8.75 11.43
CA LEU A 195 -16.51 7.50 10.79
C LEU A 195 -15.33 6.68 10.28
N CYS A 196 -14.49 7.27 9.43
CA CYS A 196 -13.37 6.56 8.83
C CYS A 196 -12.29 6.23 9.87
N HIS A 197 -12.03 7.12 10.85
CA HIS A 197 -11.16 6.81 11.99
C HIS A 197 -11.64 5.59 12.77
N ALA A 198 -12.94 5.53 13.08
CA ALA A 198 -13.54 4.38 13.77
C ALA A 198 -13.41 3.09 12.95
N LEU A 199 -13.74 3.13 11.65
CA LEU A 199 -13.64 1.96 10.75
C LEU A 199 -12.20 1.46 10.60
N MET A 200 -11.23 2.36 10.46
CA MET A 200 -9.81 2.02 10.34
C MET A 200 -9.24 1.42 11.63
N THR A 201 -9.66 1.96 12.78
CA THR A 201 -9.29 1.42 14.09
C THR A 201 -9.89 0.03 14.30
N LEU A 202 -11.18 -0.14 13.96
CA LEU A 202 -11.85 -1.45 13.99
C LEU A 202 -11.18 -2.46 13.08
N TYR A 203 -10.77 -2.04 11.87
CA TYR A 203 -10.06 -2.88 10.92
C TYR A 203 -8.71 -3.37 11.47
N SER A 204 -7.94 -2.46 12.09
CA SER A 204 -6.60 -2.76 12.60
C SER A 204 -6.62 -3.61 13.88
N PHE A 205 -7.37 -3.20 14.90
CA PHE A 205 -7.44 -3.89 16.19
C PHE A 205 -8.43 -5.06 16.22
N GLY A 206 -9.29 -5.18 15.21
CA GLY A 206 -10.23 -6.28 15.04
C GLY A 206 -9.66 -7.39 14.15
N PRO A 207 -10.07 -7.48 12.87
CA PRO A 207 -9.71 -8.60 12.00
C PRO A 207 -8.20 -8.71 11.77
N LEU A 208 -7.47 -7.61 11.55
CA LEU A 208 -6.03 -7.71 11.31
C LEU A 208 -5.28 -8.23 12.53
N GLN A 209 -5.49 -7.66 13.71
CA GLN A 209 -4.86 -8.17 14.93
C GLN A 209 -5.25 -9.63 15.20
N PHE A 210 -6.54 -9.98 15.07
CA PHE A 210 -7.00 -11.34 15.31
C PHE A 210 -6.32 -12.35 14.38
N ILE A 211 -6.33 -12.09 13.07
CA ILE A 211 -5.70 -12.96 12.08
C ILE A 211 -4.18 -13.03 12.30
N SER A 212 -3.53 -11.90 12.55
CA SER A 212 -2.10 -11.86 12.83
C SER A 212 -1.71 -12.67 14.06
N MET A 213 -2.51 -12.61 15.14
CA MET A 213 -2.25 -13.39 16.34
C MET A 213 -2.50 -14.90 16.14
N LEU A 214 -3.44 -15.28 15.27
CA LEU A 214 -3.68 -16.69 14.94
C LEU A 214 -2.61 -17.29 14.01
N THR A 215 -1.98 -16.45 13.19
CA THR A 215 -1.12 -16.91 12.09
C THR A 215 0.35 -16.57 12.27
N ASN A 216 0.70 -15.78 13.29
CA ASN A 216 2.02 -15.17 13.48
C ASN A 216 2.52 -14.36 12.27
N VAL A 217 1.62 -13.92 11.39
CA VAL A 217 1.92 -13.06 10.25
C VAL A 217 1.75 -11.60 10.66
N ASN A 218 2.72 -10.74 10.34
CA ASN A 218 2.68 -9.33 10.71
C ASN A 218 1.84 -8.50 9.72
N LEU A 219 0.50 -8.62 9.76
CA LEU A 219 -0.37 -7.80 8.92
C LEU A 219 -0.41 -6.35 9.42
N ASN A 220 -0.15 -5.39 8.54
CA ASN A 220 -0.15 -3.97 8.84
C ASN A 220 0.69 -3.59 10.09
N ASN A 221 1.79 -4.30 10.34
CA ASN A 221 2.65 -4.07 11.50
C ASN A 221 1.92 -4.17 12.86
N VAL A 222 0.80 -4.91 12.94
CA VAL A 222 0.04 -5.03 14.21
C VAL A 222 0.72 -5.96 15.22
N LEU A 223 1.63 -6.85 14.78
CA LEU A 223 2.43 -7.68 15.68
C LEU A 223 3.67 -6.93 16.16
N CYS A 224 4.47 -6.43 15.23
CA CYS A 224 5.67 -5.66 15.53
C CYS A 224 5.79 -4.48 14.55
N PRO A 225 6.44 -3.38 14.95
CA PRO A 225 6.67 -2.24 14.07
C PRO A 225 7.59 -2.61 12.92
N ALA A 226 7.54 -1.83 11.84
CA ALA A 226 8.55 -1.93 10.79
C ALA A 226 9.93 -1.55 11.34
N SER A 227 10.99 -2.15 10.80
CA SER A 227 12.37 -1.80 11.19
C SER A 227 12.71 -0.33 10.92
N SER A 228 12.01 0.30 9.97
CA SER A 228 12.11 1.71 9.61
C SER A 228 11.19 2.64 10.42
N ASP A 229 10.35 2.12 11.31
CA ASP A 229 9.38 2.91 12.08
C ASP A 229 10.09 3.78 13.14
N PRO A 230 9.94 5.12 13.12
CA PRO A 230 10.56 6.00 14.11
C PRO A 230 9.91 5.94 15.50
N PHE A 231 8.72 5.33 15.63
CA PHE A 231 7.96 5.23 16.88
C PHE A 231 8.03 3.83 17.52
N GLN A 232 9.10 3.08 17.25
CA GLN A 232 9.36 1.80 17.91
C GLN A 232 9.30 1.92 19.44
N GLY A 233 8.77 0.88 20.08
CA GLY A 233 8.66 0.78 21.53
C GLY A 233 7.33 0.18 21.96
N TYR A 234 7.11 0.11 23.27
CA TYR A 234 5.93 -0.54 23.83
C TYR A 234 4.62 0.08 23.32
N TYR A 235 4.55 1.39 23.10
CA TYR A 235 3.31 2.08 22.72
C TYR A 235 3.17 2.35 21.22
N TYR A 236 3.95 1.70 20.36
CA TYR A 236 4.01 2.03 18.92
C TYR A 236 2.64 1.92 18.22
N ARG A 237 1.76 0.99 18.62
CA ARG A 237 0.41 0.87 18.04
C ARG A 237 -0.51 2.02 18.42
N LEU A 238 -0.37 2.57 19.63
CA LEU A 238 -1.11 3.76 20.04
C LEU A 238 -0.55 5.00 19.35
N ALA A 239 0.78 5.08 19.19
CA ALA A 239 1.41 6.08 18.35
C ALA A 239 0.89 5.99 16.90
N ALA A 240 0.68 4.77 16.37
CA ALA A 240 0.11 4.55 15.05
C ALA A 240 -1.27 5.16 14.87
N ILE A 241 -2.18 4.98 15.84
CA ILE A 241 -3.49 5.64 15.84
C ILE A 241 -3.34 7.17 15.84
N GLY A 242 -2.45 7.69 16.69
CA GLY A 242 -2.21 9.13 16.86
C GLY A 242 -1.62 9.79 15.61
N HIS A 243 -0.52 9.27 15.08
CA HIS A 243 0.11 9.86 13.90
C HIS A 243 -0.75 9.63 12.65
N HIS A 244 -1.44 8.50 12.51
CA HIS A 244 -2.36 8.30 11.38
C HIS A 244 -3.46 9.37 11.36
N SER A 245 -4.02 9.69 12.54
CA SER A 245 -4.99 10.77 12.71
C SER A 245 -4.44 12.14 12.31
N LEU A 246 -3.18 12.43 12.64
CA LEU A 246 -2.53 13.70 12.30
C LEU A 246 -2.20 13.81 10.80
N PHE A 247 -1.58 12.77 10.23
CA PHE A 247 -1.22 12.74 8.81
C PHE A 247 -2.45 12.81 7.92
N LEU A 248 -3.57 12.25 8.36
CA LEU A 248 -4.85 12.36 7.67
C LEU A 248 -5.33 13.82 7.57
N ILE A 249 -5.22 14.60 8.64
CA ILE A 249 -5.56 16.03 8.63
C ILE A 249 -4.62 16.77 7.65
N LEU A 250 -3.33 16.45 7.69
CA LEU A 250 -2.32 17.05 6.81
C LEU A 250 -2.57 16.72 5.34
N HIS A 251 -2.81 15.45 5.00
CA HIS A 251 -3.17 15.04 3.64
C HIS A 251 -4.45 15.70 3.18
N SER A 252 -5.48 15.72 4.04
CA SER A 252 -6.74 16.33 3.68
C SER A 252 -6.60 17.83 3.41
N TRP A 253 -5.79 18.51 4.21
CA TRP A 253 -5.42 19.91 4.01
C TRP A 253 -4.63 20.09 2.70
N PHE A 254 -3.62 19.25 2.42
CA PHE A 254 -2.84 19.35 1.19
C PHE A 254 -3.73 19.19 -0.05
N HIS A 255 -4.53 18.12 -0.12
CA HIS A 255 -5.44 17.88 -1.23
C HIS A 255 -6.49 18.99 -1.36
N TYR A 256 -7.04 19.49 -0.26
CA TYR A 256 -7.97 20.62 -0.29
C TYR A 256 -7.34 21.87 -0.90
N ASN A 257 -6.13 22.25 -0.46
CA ASN A 257 -5.45 23.45 -0.97
C ASN A 257 -4.95 23.27 -2.42
N SER A 258 -4.49 22.07 -2.79
CA SER A 258 -4.21 21.75 -4.18
C SER A 258 -5.46 21.94 -5.04
N MET A 259 -6.65 21.55 -4.59
CA MET A 259 -7.91 21.79 -5.32
C MET A 259 -8.28 23.27 -5.43
N VAL A 260 -8.05 24.07 -4.38
CA VAL A 260 -8.24 25.53 -4.45
C VAL A 260 -7.36 26.12 -5.55
N SER A 261 -6.12 25.63 -5.67
CA SER A 261 -5.22 26.01 -6.77
C SER A 261 -5.68 25.46 -8.13
N LEU A 262 -6.34 24.30 -8.20
CA LEU A 262 -6.86 23.69 -9.43
C LEU A 262 -8.12 24.39 -9.99
N LYS A 263 -8.82 25.20 -9.19
CA LYS A 263 -9.94 26.05 -9.66
C LYS A 263 -9.47 27.29 -10.43
N GLN A 264 -8.18 27.58 -10.39
CA GLN A 264 -7.53 28.50 -11.32
C GLN A 264 -7.48 27.82 -12.70
N GLU A 265 -7.65 28.55 -13.82
CA GLU A 265 -7.59 27.92 -15.15
C GLU A 265 -6.22 27.29 -15.41
N LEU A 266 -6.04 26.01 -15.05
CA LEU A 266 -4.81 25.27 -15.33
C LEU A 266 -4.81 24.84 -16.79
N GLN A 267 -3.71 25.16 -17.46
CA GLN A 267 -3.44 24.63 -18.78
C GLN A 267 -2.98 23.17 -18.61
N VAL A 268 -3.24 22.32 -19.61
CA VAL A 268 -2.79 20.92 -19.62
C VAL A 268 -1.29 20.78 -19.31
N LEU A 269 -0.51 21.80 -19.68
CA LEU A 269 0.92 21.93 -19.41
C LEU A 269 1.28 21.89 -17.91
N ASP A 270 0.42 22.41 -17.04
CA ASP A 270 0.65 22.48 -15.60
C ASP A 270 0.56 21.09 -14.94
N TYR A 271 -0.32 20.22 -15.45
CA TYR A 271 -0.42 18.82 -15.03
C TYR A 271 0.79 18.00 -15.48
N PHE A 272 1.30 18.26 -16.70
CA PHE A 272 2.55 17.68 -17.15
C PHE A 272 3.74 18.18 -16.34
N GLY A 273 3.73 19.42 -15.86
CA GLY A 273 4.74 19.96 -14.97
C GLY A 273 4.87 19.17 -13.67
N ALA A 274 3.75 18.97 -12.96
CA ALA A 274 3.74 18.19 -11.72
C ALA A 274 4.14 16.72 -11.95
N PHE A 275 3.62 16.10 -13.02
CA PHE A 275 3.96 14.72 -13.39
C PHE A 275 5.43 14.57 -13.80
N CYS A 276 5.98 15.51 -14.56
CA CYS A 276 7.39 15.54 -14.94
C CYS A 276 8.27 15.73 -13.71
N VAL A 277 7.98 16.70 -12.83
CA VAL A 277 8.76 16.91 -11.59
C VAL A 277 8.75 15.67 -10.72
N PHE A 278 7.60 15.00 -10.63
CA PHE A 278 7.44 13.77 -9.86
C PHE A 278 8.20 12.59 -10.49
N ILE A 279 8.09 12.35 -11.79
CA ILE A 279 8.91 11.35 -12.49
C ILE A 279 10.39 11.69 -12.37
N SER A 280 10.78 12.95 -12.56
CA SER A 280 12.16 13.40 -12.41
C SER A 280 12.66 13.13 -11.00
N PHE A 281 11.86 13.38 -9.96
CA PHE A 281 12.22 13.08 -8.57
C PHE A 281 12.50 11.58 -8.37
N PHE A 282 11.62 10.70 -8.84
CA PHE A 282 11.83 9.25 -8.70
C PHE A 282 12.93 8.70 -9.60
N VAL A 283 13.12 9.25 -10.80
CA VAL A 283 14.24 8.91 -11.70
C VAL A 283 15.56 9.39 -11.10
N ILE A 284 15.61 10.57 -10.50
CA ILE A 284 16.80 11.08 -9.79
C ILE A 284 17.09 10.21 -8.57
N ILE A 285 16.08 9.85 -7.76
CA ILE A 285 16.28 8.92 -6.64
C ILE A 285 16.74 7.54 -7.13
N LEU A 286 16.20 7.04 -8.25
CA LEU A 286 16.64 5.78 -8.84
C LEU A 286 18.08 5.88 -9.34
N ILE A 287 18.47 6.97 -10.00
CA ILE A 287 19.83 7.21 -10.46
C ILE A 287 20.79 7.37 -9.28
N ILE A 288 20.43 8.11 -8.24
CA ILE A 288 21.24 8.22 -7.02
C ILE A 288 21.34 6.84 -6.35
N SER A 289 20.24 6.11 -6.22
CA SER A 289 20.23 4.79 -5.60
C SER A 289 21.03 3.76 -6.40
N VAL A 290 21.03 3.81 -7.72
CA VAL A 290 21.79 2.88 -8.56
C VAL A 290 23.24 3.34 -8.69
N THR A 291 23.50 4.63 -8.83
CA THR A 291 24.85 5.17 -9.12
C THR A 291 25.64 5.41 -7.85
N CYS A 292 25.07 6.01 -6.80
CA CYS A 292 25.79 6.28 -5.56
C CYS A 292 26.01 4.99 -4.76
N ILE A 293 25.06 4.05 -4.73
CA ILE A 293 25.24 2.78 -4.00
C ILE A 293 26.21 1.86 -4.76
N LEU A 294 26.10 1.71 -6.09
CA LEU A 294 27.02 0.85 -6.84
C LEU A 294 28.45 1.42 -6.95
N TRP A 295 28.63 2.74 -6.87
CA TRP A 295 29.96 3.35 -7.04
C TRP A 295 30.66 3.71 -5.72
N PHE A 296 29.92 4.05 -4.66
CA PHE A 296 30.49 4.37 -3.34
C PHE A 296 30.35 3.25 -2.30
N CYS A 297 29.38 2.35 -2.46
CA CYS A 297 29.08 1.31 -1.45
C CYS A 297 29.36 -0.12 -1.91
N VAL A 298 29.84 -0.32 -3.15
CA VAL A 298 30.28 -1.62 -3.66
C VAL A 298 31.76 -1.50 -4.04
N SER A 299 32.64 -2.06 -3.21
CA SER A 299 34.05 -2.23 -3.55
C SER A 299 34.19 -3.34 -4.60
N PRO A 300 35.21 -3.32 -5.49
CA PRO A 300 35.51 -4.46 -6.37
C PRO A 300 35.74 -5.80 -5.65
N THR A 301 35.84 -5.79 -4.32
CA THR A 301 35.89 -6.98 -3.45
C THR A 301 34.54 -7.47 -2.95
N ASP A 302 33.47 -6.68 -3.06
CA ASP A 302 32.13 -7.04 -2.62
C ASP A 302 31.38 -7.79 -3.73
N ASP A 303 31.69 -9.08 -3.78
CA ASP A 303 30.91 -10.18 -4.36
C ASP A 303 30.65 -10.21 -5.87
N VAL A 304 31.70 -10.70 -6.56
CA VAL A 304 31.64 -11.43 -7.84
C VAL A 304 30.85 -12.76 -7.75
N THR A 305 30.19 -13.05 -6.61
CA THR A 305 29.70 -14.39 -6.26
C THR A 305 28.44 -14.81 -6.99
N VAL A 306 27.60 -13.90 -7.49
CA VAL A 306 26.36 -14.28 -8.19
C VAL A 306 26.63 -14.68 -9.65
N PHE A 307 27.40 -13.88 -10.39
CA PHE A 307 27.75 -14.18 -11.78
C PHE A 307 28.81 -15.27 -11.92
N ALA A 308 29.76 -15.37 -10.97
CA ALA A 308 30.71 -16.49 -10.93
C ALA A 308 30.01 -17.81 -10.63
N LYS A 309 29.02 -17.83 -9.73
CA LYS A 309 28.22 -19.02 -9.40
C LYS A 309 27.31 -19.43 -10.57
N TRP A 310 26.77 -18.48 -11.33
CA TRP A 310 26.04 -18.75 -12.58
C TRP A 310 26.93 -19.39 -13.66
N ASN A 311 28.15 -18.87 -13.85
CA ASN A 311 29.10 -19.42 -14.83
C ASN A 311 29.69 -20.78 -14.42
N LEU A 312 29.93 -21.00 -13.12
CA LEU A 312 30.36 -22.30 -12.59
C LEU A 312 29.28 -23.37 -12.75
N LEU A 313 28.02 -23.05 -12.48
CA LEU A 313 26.90 -23.98 -12.69
C LEU A 313 26.71 -24.34 -14.17
N ARG A 314 26.96 -23.38 -15.08
CA ARG A 314 26.91 -23.62 -16.52
C ARG A 314 28.07 -24.49 -17.02
N ARG A 315 29.29 -24.32 -16.47
CA ARG A 315 30.44 -25.20 -16.74
C ARG A 315 30.24 -26.62 -16.20
N LYS A 316 29.69 -26.75 -14.99
CA LYS A 316 29.42 -28.06 -14.37
C LYS A 316 28.39 -28.86 -15.18
N ARG A 317 27.30 -28.20 -15.61
CA ARG A 317 26.27 -28.80 -16.49
C ARG A 317 26.84 -29.22 -17.85
N SER A 318 27.80 -28.48 -18.40
CA SER A 318 28.45 -28.85 -19.68
C SER A 318 29.47 -29.98 -19.54
N TYR A 319 30.03 -30.20 -18.35
CA TYR A 319 30.94 -31.31 -18.06
C TYR A 319 30.19 -32.62 -17.88
N ASP A 320 29.10 -32.60 -17.10
CA ASP A 320 28.27 -33.80 -16.86
C ASP A 320 27.66 -34.34 -18.16
N VAL A 321 27.16 -33.44 -19.04
CA VAL A 321 26.65 -33.82 -20.37
C VAL A 321 27.73 -34.43 -21.28
N LYS A 322 29.01 -34.03 -21.13
CA LYS A 322 30.13 -34.60 -21.89
C LYS A 322 30.66 -35.93 -21.32
N VAL A 323 30.44 -36.20 -20.03
CA VAL A 323 30.84 -37.45 -19.39
C VAL A 323 29.79 -38.53 -19.66
N GLU A 324 28.50 -38.17 -19.68
CA GLU A 324 27.41 -39.11 -19.95
C GLU A 324 27.32 -39.55 -21.43
N GLN A 325 27.93 -38.80 -22.35
CA GLN A 325 28.01 -39.13 -23.78
C GLN A 325 29.27 -39.88 -24.22
N ARG A 326 30.20 -40.23 -23.31
CA ARG A 326 31.35 -41.05 -23.67
C ARG A 326 30.99 -42.54 -23.52
N PRO A 327 30.94 -43.33 -24.61
CA PRO A 327 30.72 -44.76 -24.48
C PRO A 327 31.92 -45.41 -23.79
N LEU A 328 31.63 -46.23 -22.78
CA LEU A 328 32.57 -47.15 -22.16
C LEU A 328 33.06 -48.13 -23.22
N ASN A 329 34.27 -47.92 -23.76
CA ASN A 329 34.97 -48.91 -24.54
C ASN A 329 36.46 -48.94 -24.16
N GLN A 330 36.86 -50.13 -23.70
CA GLN A 330 38.19 -50.71 -23.46
C GLN A 330 39.06 -50.10 -22.36
#